data_AF-A0A1J5KSP1-F1
#
_entry.id   AF-A0A1J5KSP1-F1
#
_cell.length_a   1.000
_cell.length_b   1.000
_cell.length_c   1.000
_cell.angle_alpha   90.00
_cell.angle_beta   90.00
_cell.angle_gamma   90.00
#
_symmetry.space_group_name_H-M   'P 1'
#
loop_
_entity.id
_entity.type
_entity.pdbx_description
1 polymer ?
#
loop_
_entity_poly.entity_id
_entity_poly.type
_entity_poly.pdbx_seq_one_letter_code
_entity_poly.pdbx_strand_id
1 'polypeptide(L)'
;MDTKSVIKPRMIGIKLLSMAAIAFPLLFQTASAEEFLCDATQASTSELPVLDASCPIGKGLWGNQKPKGSQSSFWIQCGVLSKPLALSKAKSIYQHISTDVWSKPEDGGHRCLIGPYEDFAQARQELAAVKTESAYKESFIREVVKGAKTTKVSPIKKPSPKPAVEQSMAIAAPVMMDSLREDPEVEEDKVVVRLKATVGELEYRVPYSNADNGQFYMEHGLPWNRLSYESATDICHAMGMRLPVENEWAQLLESNVMKGDNWPMHLPYWGFERKGMFTSGKISQLKGTSLLNVLCVK
;
A
#
# COMPACT_ATOMS: atom_id res chain seq x y z
N MET A 1 29.88 47.12 66.04
CA MET A 1 29.59 46.92 67.47
C MET A 1 28.80 45.65 67.61
N ASP A 2 29.50 44.64 68.11
CA ASP A 2 29.03 43.32 68.46
C ASP A 2 27.85 43.33 69.43
N THR A 3 26.89 42.43 69.22
CA THR A 3 26.48 41.55 70.33
C THR A 3 25.98 40.22 69.79
N LYS A 4 26.71 39.18 70.16
CA LYS A 4 26.39 37.76 69.96
C LYS A 4 25.17 37.37 70.79
N SER A 5 24.34 36.49 70.25
CA SER A 5 23.58 35.55 71.08
C SER A 5 23.73 34.16 70.50
N VAL A 6 24.38 33.31 71.27
CA VAL A 6 24.54 31.87 71.08
C VAL A 6 23.69 31.21 72.16
N ILE A 7 22.66 30.45 71.78
CA ILE A 7 22.19 29.31 72.59
C ILE A 7 21.85 28.14 71.66
N LYS A 8 22.45 26.99 71.99
CA LYS A 8 22.47 25.69 71.31
C LYS A 8 21.16 24.89 71.51
N PRO A 9 20.99 23.72 70.86
CA PRO A 9 19.75 23.29 70.21
C PRO A 9 18.91 22.33 71.08
N ARG A 10 17.61 22.23 70.78
CA ARG A 10 16.75 21.17 71.28
C ARG A 10 16.40 20.24 70.12
N MET A 11 16.95 19.02 70.16
CA MET A 11 16.67 17.95 69.23
C MET A 11 15.17 17.61 69.24
N ILE A 12 14.55 17.63 68.06
CA ILE A 12 13.26 17.00 67.80
C ILE A 12 13.45 16.19 66.51
N GLY A 13 13.28 14.87 66.64
CA GLY A 13 13.63 13.88 65.64
C GLY A 13 12.86 14.04 64.32
N ILE A 14 13.62 14.20 63.25
CA ILE A 14 13.10 14.06 61.89
C ILE A 14 13.32 12.59 61.51
N LYS A 15 12.22 11.87 61.32
CA LYS A 15 12.23 10.51 60.78
C LYS A 15 12.87 10.53 59.39
N LEU A 16 14.00 9.84 59.24
CA LEU A 16 14.58 9.52 57.94
C LEU A 16 13.59 8.62 57.17
N LEU A 17 12.90 9.18 56.19
CA LEU A 17 12.31 8.41 55.11
C LEU A 17 13.44 8.03 54.15
N SER A 18 13.84 6.75 54.19
CA SER A 18 14.77 6.16 53.25
C SER A 18 14.11 6.11 51.87
N MET A 19 14.58 6.92 50.92
CA MET A 19 14.22 6.78 49.51
C MET A 19 14.85 5.50 48.94
N ALA A 20 14.04 4.46 48.75
CA ALA A 20 14.38 3.35 47.87
C ALA A 20 13.97 3.73 46.44
N ALA A 21 14.91 4.27 45.66
CA ALA A 21 14.73 4.46 44.23
C ALA A 21 14.82 3.09 43.54
N ILE A 22 13.67 2.45 43.32
CA ILE A 22 13.57 1.27 42.47
C ILE A 22 13.65 1.76 41.02
N ALA A 23 14.83 1.68 40.43
CA ALA A 23 15.02 1.84 39.00
C ALA A 23 14.38 0.64 38.29
N PHE A 24 13.10 0.78 37.92
CA PHE A 24 12.45 -0.14 36.98
C PHE A 24 13.04 0.12 35.59
N PRO A 25 13.69 -0.88 34.94
CA PRO A 25 14.00 -0.74 33.53
C PRO A 25 12.68 -0.73 32.77
N LEU A 26 12.30 0.44 32.26
CA LEU A 26 11.29 0.58 31.22
C LEU A 26 11.82 -0.14 29.97
N LEU A 27 11.51 -1.42 29.86
CA LEU A 27 11.53 -2.13 28.59
C LEU A 27 10.46 -1.47 27.71
N PHE A 28 10.87 -0.46 26.95
CA PHE A 28 10.10 0.04 25.82
C PHE A 28 10.06 -1.07 24.79
N GLN A 29 9.07 -1.96 24.91
CA GLN A 29 8.67 -2.81 23.82
C GLN A 29 8.07 -1.87 22.77
N THR A 30 8.84 -1.58 21.71
CA THR A 30 8.27 -0.98 20.51
C THR A 30 7.32 -2.01 19.94
N ALA A 31 6.02 -1.81 20.19
CA ALA A 31 4.97 -2.53 19.51
C ALA A 31 5.05 -2.13 18.04
N SER A 32 5.78 -2.91 17.24
CA SER A 32 5.73 -2.80 15.80
C SER A 32 4.36 -3.31 15.39
N ALA A 33 3.37 -2.41 15.34
CA ALA A 33 2.06 -2.74 14.80
C ALA A 33 2.28 -3.07 13.32
N GLU A 34 2.25 -4.35 12.92
CA GLU A 34 2.24 -4.71 11.52
C GLU A 34 0.99 -4.08 10.87
N GLU A 35 1.23 -3.06 10.06
CA GLU A 35 0.24 -2.57 9.13
C GLU A 35 0.20 -3.62 8.03
N PHE A 36 -0.96 -4.26 7.84
CA PHE A 36 -1.08 -5.40 6.94
C PHE A 36 -0.94 -4.92 5.49
N LEU A 37 0.29 -5.00 4.97
CA LEU A 37 0.56 -4.86 3.55
C LEU A 37 0.09 -6.13 2.85
N CYS A 38 -1.08 -6.06 2.22
CA CYS A 38 -1.47 -7.12 1.30
C CYS A 38 -0.66 -6.96 0.01
N ASP A 39 0.15 -7.96 -0.30
CA ASP A 39 0.76 -8.04 -1.63
C ASP A 39 -0.34 -8.21 -2.69
N ALA A 40 -0.15 -7.56 -3.83
CA ALA A 40 -1.06 -7.67 -4.95
C ALA A 40 -0.33 -7.85 -6.28
N THR A 41 -0.83 -8.72 -7.13
CA THR A 41 -0.28 -8.97 -8.47
C THR A 41 -1.35 -8.65 -9.50
N GLN A 42 -0.96 -8.13 -10.65
CA GLN A 42 -1.90 -7.88 -11.74
C GLN A 42 -1.24 -8.38 -13.02
N ALA A 43 -1.87 -9.34 -13.70
CA ALA A 43 -1.25 -10.00 -14.83
C ALA A 43 -1.20 -9.11 -16.08
N SER A 44 -2.11 -8.13 -16.19
CA SER A 44 -2.08 -7.12 -17.26
C SER A 44 -2.93 -5.89 -16.91
N THR A 45 -2.76 -4.81 -17.68
CA THR A 45 -3.57 -3.58 -17.56
C THR A 45 -5.05 -3.79 -17.91
N SER A 46 -5.41 -4.96 -18.45
CA SER A 46 -6.76 -5.33 -18.84
C SER A 46 -7.49 -6.20 -17.81
N GLU A 47 -6.81 -6.58 -16.73
CA GLU A 47 -7.36 -7.41 -15.64
C GLU A 47 -7.45 -6.63 -14.33
N LEU A 48 -8.18 -7.15 -13.34
CA LEU A 48 -8.20 -6.55 -12.00
C LEU A 48 -6.96 -6.94 -11.21
N PRO A 49 -6.48 -6.08 -10.29
CA PRO A 49 -5.43 -6.47 -9.36
C PRO A 49 -5.90 -7.61 -8.46
N VAL A 50 -4.99 -8.54 -8.18
CA VAL A 50 -5.22 -9.77 -7.43
C VAL A 50 -4.44 -9.71 -6.11
N LEU A 51 -5.16 -9.64 -4.99
CA LEU A 51 -4.59 -9.73 -3.65
C LEU A 51 -4.03 -11.13 -3.40
N ASP A 52 -2.97 -11.21 -2.61
CA ASP A 52 -2.43 -12.48 -2.14
C ASP A 52 -3.49 -13.29 -1.36
N ALA A 53 -3.46 -14.62 -1.50
CA ALA A 53 -4.42 -15.50 -0.84
C ALA A 53 -4.41 -15.34 0.70
N SER A 54 -3.27 -14.98 1.28
CA SER A 54 -3.08 -14.76 2.72
C SER A 54 -3.55 -13.38 3.21
N CYS A 55 -3.89 -12.46 2.30
CA CYS A 55 -4.34 -11.11 2.65
C CYS A 55 -5.57 -11.14 3.59
N PRO A 56 -5.48 -10.58 4.80
CA PRO A 56 -6.59 -10.60 5.74
C PRO A 56 -7.66 -9.59 5.31
N ILE A 57 -8.85 -10.10 5.02
CA ILE A 57 -10.03 -9.31 4.64
C ILE A 57 -11.06 -9.20 5.77
N GLY A 58 -10.67 -9.64 6.98
CA GLY A 58 -11.41 -9.37 8.20
C GLY A 58 -12.71 -10.17 8.37
N LYS A 59 -13.68 -9.58 9.08
CA LYS A 59 -15.01 -10.18 9.31
C LYS A 59 -16.10 -9.29 8.72
N GLY A 60 -17.16 -9.90 8.16
CA GLY A 60 -18.31 -9.17 7.64
C GLY A 60 -19.05 -8.41 8.74
N LEU A 61 -19.36 -7.14 8.46
CA LEU A 61 -20.27 -6.28 9.20
C LEU A 61 -21.62 -6.30 8.48
N TRP A 62 -22.61 -6.93 9.10
CA TRP A 62 -23.92 -7.13 8.50
C TRP A 62 -24.95 -6.17 9.08
N GLY A 63 -25.83 -5.66 8.22
CA GLY A 63 -26.89 -4.71 8.62
C GLY A 63 -26.31 -3.46 9.30
N ASN A 64 -26.84 -3.12 10.48
CA ASN A 64 -26.47 -1.90 11.21
C ASN A 64 -25.27 -2.07 12.15
N GLN A 65 -24.51 -3.17 12.04
CA GLN A 65 -23.31 -3.39 12.85
C GLN A 65 -22.32 -2.23 12.70
N LYS A 66 -21.74 -1.83 13.83
CA LYS A 66 -20.69 -0.82 13.93
C LYS A 66 -19.31 -1.50 13.98
N PRO A 67 -18.23 -0.81 13.55
CA PRO A 67 -16.87 -1.27 13.72
C PRO A 67 -16.57 -1.60 15.18
N LYS A 68 -15.79 -2.65 15.41
CA LYS A 68 -15.39 -3.11 16.74
C LYS A 68 -14.01 -2.62 17.13
N GLY A 69 -13.12 -2.42 16.16
CA GLY A 69 -11.77 -1.91 16.39
C GLY A 69 -11.75 -0.40 16.54
N SER A 70 -10.87 0.10 17.41
CA SER A 70 -10.52 1.53 17.46
C SER A 70 -9.64 1.96 16.28
N GLN A 71 -8.93 1.00 15.68
CA GLN A 71 -8.16 1.16 14.45
C GLN A 71 -8.46 -0.01 13.53
N SER A 72 -9.17 0.28 12.44
CA SER A 72 -9.62 -0.73 11.50
C SER A 72 -9.46 -0.25 10.06
N SER A 73 -9.29 -1.20 9.15
CA SER A 73 -9.45 -0.99 7.72
C SER A 73 -10.69 -1.75 7.25
N PHE A 74 -11.34 -1.22 6.23
CA PHE A 74 -12.61 -1.75 5.74
C PHE A 74 -12.51 -2.16 4.28
N TRP A 75 -13.21 -3.24 3.94
CA TRP A 75 -13.36 -3.69 2.56
C TRP A 75 -14.84 -3.81 2.25
N ILE A 76 -15.29 -3.35 1.10
CA ILE A 76 -16.62 -3.73 0.59
C ILE A 76 -16.45 -5.03 -0.19
N GLN A 77 -17.11 -6.10 0.22
CA GLN A 77 -17.17 -7.32 -0.56
C GLN A 77 -18.25 -7.20 -1.63
N CYS A 78 -17.86 -7.04 -2.89
CA CYS A 78 -18.77 -6.95 -4.03
C CYS A 78 -19.31 -8.30 -4.52
N GLY A 79 -18.72 -9.42 -4.09
CA GLY A 79 -19.23 -10.75 -4.42
C GLY A 79 -18.24 -11.90 -4.19
N VAL A 80 -18.70 -13.11 -4.50
CA VAL A 80 -17.88 -14.32 -4.60
C VAL A 80 -18.21 -14.95 -5.94
N LEU A 81 -17.20 -15.15 -6.78
CA LEU A 81 -17.32 -15.56 -8.17
C LEU A 81 -16.47 -16.81 -8.41
N SER A 82 -16.86 -17.65 -9.37
CA SER A 82 -16.06 -18.82 -9.77
C SER A 82 -14.80 -18.44 -10.57
N LYS A 83 -14.77 -17.23 -11.14
CA LYS A 83 -13.65 -16.65 -11.89
C LYS A 83 -13.42 -15.20 -11.44
N PRO A 84 -12.23 -14.62 -11.64
CA PRO A 84 -12.01 -13.20 -11.38
C PRO A 84 -13.06 -12.33 -12.08
N LEU A 85 -13.49 -11.26 -11.42
CA LEU A 85 -14.36 -10.28 -12.06
C LEU A 85 -13.61 -9.66 -13.24
N ALA A 86 -14.22 -9.63 -14.42
CA ALA A 86 -13.64 -8.99 -15.59
C ALA A 86 -13.58 -7.47 -15.38
N LEU A 87 -12.49 -6.83 -15.79
CA LEU A 87 -12.32 -5.38 -15.66
C LEU A 87 -13.48 -4.60 -16.29
N SER A 88 -13.99 -5.05 -17.44
CA SER A 88 -15.15 -4.43 -18.11
C SER A 88 -16.41 -4.38 -17.23
N LYS A 89 -16.62 -5.36 -16.36
CA LYS A 89 -17.73 -5.39 -15.41
C LYS A 89 -17.45 -4.56 -14.15
N ALA A 90 -16.18 -4.38 -13.79
CA ALA A 90 -15.78 -3.51 -12.69
C ALA A 90 -15.84 -2.02 -13.08
N LYS A 91 -15.68 -1.68 -14.37
CA LYS A 91 -15.73 -0.30 -14.88
C LYS A 91 -16.99 0.47 -14.46
N SER A 92 -18.16 -0.19 -14.38
CA SER A 92 -19.37 0.48 -13.91
C SER A 92 -19.25 0.91 -12.44
N ILE A 93 -18.62 0.09 -11.61
CA ILE A 93 -18.47 0.38 -10.18
C ILE A 93 -17.54 1.56 -9.93
N TYR A 94 -16.52 1.77 -10.77
CA TYR A 94 -15.51 2.83 -10.58
C TYR A 94 -16.10 4.24 -10.52
N GLN A 95 -17.31 4.47 -11.05
CA GLN A 95 -18.01 5.75 -10.91
C GLN A 95 -18.59 6.00 -9.49
N HIS A 96 -18.66 4.94 -8.68
CA HIS A 96 -19.27 4.94 -7.34
C HIS A 96 -18.24 4.89 -6.21
N ILE A 97 -16.97 4.68 -6.55
CA ILE A 97 -15.92 4.37 -5.57
C ILE A 97 -14.72 5.27 -5.74
N SER A 98 -14.03 5.54 -4.63
CA SER A 98 -12.77 6.29 -4.63
C SER A 98 -11.52 5.41 -4.58
N THR A 99 -11.70 4.09 -4.46
CA THR A 99 -10.64 3.10 -4.35
C THR A 99 -10.71 2.10 -5.53
N ASP A 100 -9.96 1.01 -5.45
CA ASP A 100 -9.88 0.00 -6.50
C ASP A 100 -10.72 -1.25 -6.22
N VAL A 101 -11.03 -1.96 -7.30
CA VAL A 101 -11.67 -3.28 -7.24
C VAL A 101 -10.58 -4.36 -7.31
N TRP A 102 -10.56 -5.23 -6.30
CA TRP A 102 -9.59 -6.28 -6.14
C TRP A 102 -10.23 -7.65 -6.27
N SER A 103 -9.50 -8.57 -6.89
CA SER A 103 -9.78 -10.00 -6.79
C SER A 103 -8.94 -10.61 -5.67
N LYS A 104 -9.52 -11.45 -4.82
CA LYS A 104 -8.75 -12.28 -3.91
C LYS A 104 -9.05 -13.75 -4.18
N PRO A 105 -8.05 -14.60 -4.46
CA PRO A 105 -8.27 -16.03 -4.59
C PRO A 105 -8.67 -16.65 -3.24
N GLU A 106 -9.61 -17.58 -3.31
CA GLU A 106 -10.14 -18.36 -2.19
C GLU A 106 -10.30 -19.83 -2.62
N ASP A 107 -10.52 -20.73 -1.66
CA ASP A 107 -10.86 -22.12 -1.95
C ASP A 107 -12.16 -22.20 -2.77
N GLY A 108 -12.02 -22.48 -4.07
CA GLY A 108 -13.15 -22.65 -5.00
C GLY A 108 -13.60 -21.39 -5.75
N GLY A 109 -12.84 -20.30 -5.72
CA GLY A 109 -13.15 -19.14 -6.56
C GLY A 109 -12.39 -17.86 -6.19
N HIS A 110 -13.02 -16.73 -6.49
CA HIS A 110 -12.48 -15.40 -6.31
C HIS A 110 -13.47 -14.53 -5.56
N ARG A 111 -12.98 -13.84 -4.53
CA ARG A 111 -13.73 -12.80 -3.84
C ARG A 111 -13.48 -11.46 -4.52
N CYS A 112 -14.55 -10.74 -4.80
CA CYS A 112 -14.51 -9.35 -5.25
C CYS A 112 -14.50 -8.43 -4.03
N LEU A 113 -13.54 -7.53 -3.96
CA LEU A 113 -13.33 -6.61 -2.85
C LEU A 113 -13.12 -5.19 -3.38
N ILE A 114 -13.56 -4.18 -2.64
CA ILE A 114 -13.33 -2.77 -2.94
C ILE A 114 -12.73 -2.13 -1.70
N GLY A 115 -11.65 -1.37 -1.86
CA GLY A 115 -10.92 -0.74 -0.75
C GLY A 115 -9.40 -0.88 -0.88
N PRO A 116 -8.66 -0.93 0.24
CA PRO A 116 -9.15 -0.79 1.61
C PRO A 116 -9.57 0.66 1.91
N TYR A 117 -10.56 0.84 2.76
CA TYR A 117 -10.95 2.15 3.31
C TYR A 117 -10.44 2.30 4.73
N GLU A 118 -9.99 3.49 5.09
CA GLU A 118 -9.65 3.82 6.49
C GLU A 118 -10.86 4.35 7.27
N ASP A 119 -11.80 5.01 6.57
CA ASP A 119 -13.01 5.55 7.17
C ASP A 119 -14.23 4.65 6.90
N PHE A 120 -14.87 4.21 7.98
CA PHE A 120 -16.10 3.44 7.91
C PHE A 120 -17.28 4.21 7.31
N ALA A 121 -17.35 5.53 7.54
CA ALA A 121 -18.43 6.35 6.99
C ALA A 121 -18.33 6.42 5.46
N GLN A 122 -17.11 6.62 4.94
CA GLN A 122 -16.83 6.56 3.50
C GLN A 122 -17.18 5.18 2.92
N ALA A 123 -16.73 4.09 3.54
CA ALA A 123 -17.06 2.73 3.09
C ALA A 123 -18.58 2.48 3.07
N ARG A 124 -19.34 3.02 4.04
CA ARG A 124 -20.82 2.93 4.05
C ARG A 124 -21.47 3.73 2.94
N GLN A 125 -20.98 4.94 2.68
CA GLN A 125 -21.49 5.79 1.61
C GLN A 125 -21.28 5.11 0.24
N GLU A 126 -20.07 4.64 -0.03
CA GLU A 126 -19.74 3.99 -1.29
C GLU A 126 -20.45 2.64 -1.43
N LEU A 127 -20.62 1.87 -0.34
CA LEU A 127 -21.46 0.67 -0.36
C LEU A 127 -22.89 0.98 -0.84
N ALA A 128 -23.48 2.07 -0.36
CA ALA A 128 -24.83 2.46 -0.76
C ALA A 128 -24.90 2.76 -2.27
N ALA A 129 -23.88 3.43 -2.82
CA ALA A 129 -23.77 3.71 -4.25
C ALA A 129 -23.55 2.42 -5.06
N VAL A 130 -22.62 1.56 -4.65
CA VAL A 130 -22.36 0.25 -5.28
C VAL A 130 -23.62 -0.61 -5.34
N LYS A 131 -24.44 -0.61 -4.28
CA LYS A 131 -25.71 -1.38 -4.23
C LYS A 131 -26.79 -0.90 -5.20
N THR A 132 -26.65 0.30 -5.79
CA THR A 132 -27.59 0.77 -6.81
C THR A 132 -27.49 -0.05 -8.10
N GLU A 133 -26.33 -0.64 -8.36
CA GLU A 133 -26.13 -1.59 -9.43
C GLU A 133 -26.71 -2.97 -9.05
N SER A 134 -27.55 -3.51 -9.94
CA SER A 134 -28.31 -4.73 -9.68
C SER A 134 -27.43 -5.95 -9.37
N ALA A 135 -26.23 -6.01 -9.95
CA ALA A 135 -25.28 -7.09 -9.75
C ALA A 135 -24.62 -7.10 -8.35
N TYR A 136 -24.68 -5.99 -7.61
CA TYR A 136 -23.92 -5.79 -6.36
C TYR A 136 -24.82 -5.54 -5.14
N LYS A 137 -26.13 -5.86 -5.21
CA LYS A 137 -27.10 -5.69 -4.11
C LYS A 137 -26.70 -6.39 -2.81
N GLU A 138 -26.07 -7.56 -2.94
CA GLU A 138 -25.60 -8.40 -1.83
C GLU A 138 -24.24 -7.97 -1.27
N SER A 139 -23.72 -6.81 -1.70
CA SER A 139 -22.46 -6.30 -1.18
C SER A 139 -22.57 -5.94 0.30
N PHE A 140 -21.47 -6.06 1.05
CA PHE A 140 -21.42 -5.68 2.46
C PHE A 140 -20.00 -5.30 2.88
N ILE A 141 -19.86 -4.57 3.99
CA ILE A 141 -18.56 -4.16 4.51
C ILE A 141 -17.95 -5.29 5.35
N ARG A 142 -16.63 -5.44 5.29
CA ARG A 142 -15.81 -6.26 6.15
C ARG A 142 -14.85 -5.37 6.93
N GLU A 143 -14.57 -5.74 8.17
CA GLU A 143 -13.65 -5.02 9.06
C GLU A 143 -12.41 -5.87 9.35
N VAL A 144 -11.25 -5.28 9.11
CA VAL A 144 -9.93 -5.77 9.53
C VAL A 144 -9.46 -4.91 10.70
N VAL A 145 -9.47 -5.47 11.91
CA VAL A 145 -8.96 -4.76 13.10
C VAL A 145 -7.43 -4.84 13.10
N LYS A 146 -6.74 -3.69 13.22
CA LYS A 146 -5.26 -3.65 13.31
C LYS A 146 -4.80 -4.46 14.52
N GLY A 147 -3.81 -5.34 14.33
CA GLY A 147 -3.26 -6.22 15.38
C GLY A 147 -4.08 -7.48 15.69
N ALA A 148 -5.17 -7.77 14.95
CA ALA A 148 -5.88 -9.03 15.10
C ALA A 148 -5.03 -10.21 14.59
N LYS A 149 -4.85 -11.24 15.42
CA LYS A 149 -4.15 -12.48 15.04
C LYS A 149 -4.84 -13.12 13.84
N THR A 150 -4.13 -13.25 12.72
CA THR A 150 -4.62 -13.97 11.54
C THR A 150 -4.70 -15.46 11.85
N THR A 151 -5.87 -16.06 11.65
CA THR A 151 -6.00 -17.52 11.56
C THR A 151 -5.28 -17.96 10.29
N LYS A 152 -4.19 -18.71 10.44
CA LYS A 152 -3.39 -19.27 9.34
C LYS A 152 -4.29 -20.04 8.38
N VAL A 153 -4.41 -19.57 7.14
CA VAL A 153 -4.81 -20.41 6.01
C VAL A 153 -3.53 -21.01 5.44
N SER A 154 -3.49 -22.33 5.34
CA SER A 154 -2.35 -23.08 4.85
C SER A 154 -2.03 -22.70 3.39
N PRO A 155 -0.75 -22.53 3.01
CA PRO A 155 -0.38 -22.22 1.63
C PRO A 155 -0.76 -23.38 0.70
N ILE A 156 -1.56 -23.09 -0.33
CA ILE A 156 -1.79 -24.00 -1.45
C ILE A 156 -0.52 -24.00 -2.32
N LYS A 157 0.02 -25.19 -2.57
CA LYS A 157 1.18 -25.41 -3.45
C LYS A 157 0.92 -24.78 -4.83
N LYS A 158 1.83 -23.90 -5.27
CA LYS A 158 1.94 -23.43 -6.66
C LYS A 158 1.93 -24.62 -7.62
N PRO A 159 1.05 -24.67 -8.64
CA PRO A 159 1.25 -25.54 -9.79
C PRO A 159 2.45 -25.04 -10.58
N SER A 160 3.39 -25.95 -10.86
CA SER A 160 4.53 -25.70 -11.74
C SER A 160 4.07 -25.32 -13.16
N PRO A 161 4.74 -24.38 -13.84
CA PRO A 161 4.42 -24.04 -15.22
C PRO A 161 4.73 -25.22 -16.14
N LYS A 162 3.74 -25.65 -16.93
CA LYS A 162 3.95 -26.56 -18.06
C LYS A 162 4.61 -25.79 -19.22
N PRO A 163 5.58 -26.38 -19.93
CA PRO A 163 6.27 -25.74 -21.05
C PRO A 163 5.32 -25.47 -22.22
N ALA A 164 5.46 -24.29 -22.81
CA ALA A 164 4.79 -23.88 -24.04
C ALA A 164 5.26 -24.78 -25.20
N VAL A 165 4.29 -25.40 -25.89
CA VAL A 165 4.55 -26.11 -27.14
C VAL A 165 4.67 -25.07 -28.25
N GLU A 166 5.88 -24.98 -28.77
CA GLU A 166 6.26 -24.26 -29.96
C GLU A 166 5.60 -24.92 -31.18
N GLN A 167 4.63 -24.24 -31.80
CA GLN A 167 4.15 -24.59 -33.13
C GLN A 167 4.64 -23.57 -34.14
N SER A 168 5.75 -23.95 -34.78
CA SER A 168 6.19 -23.46 -36.07
C SER A 168 5.10 -23.69 -37.12
N MET A 169 4.67 -22.61 -37.79
CA MET A 169 4.17 -22.68 -39.16
C MET A 169 4.80 -21.55 -39.97
N ALA A 170 5.78 -21.93 -40.77
CA ALA A 170 6.26 -21.15 -41.89
C ALA A 170 5.21 -21.19 -43.01
N ILE A 171 4.78 -20.02 -43.51
CA ILE A 171 4.24 -19.88 -44.86
C ILE A 171 4.82 -18.60 -45.48
N ALA A 172 5.41 -18.78 -46.66
CA ALA A 172 6.17 -17.81 -47.43
C ALA A 172 5.31 -16.67 -48.01
N ALA A 173 5.98 -15.54 -48.26
CA ALA A 173 5.48 -14.32 -48.90
C ALA A 173 5.04 -14.51 -50.37
N PRO A 174 4.35 -13.52 -50.97
CA PRO A 174 5.13 -12.53 -51.75
C PRO A 174 4.65 -11.06 -51.67
N VAL A 175 5.66 -10.21 -51.50
CA VAL A 175 5.97 -8.84 -51.98
C VAL A 175 4.90 -7.86 -52.56
N MET A 176 5.07 -6.61 -52.09
CA MET A 176 4.83 -5.26 -52.68
C MET A 176 3.44 -4.60 -52.57
N MET A 177 3.30 -3.62 -51.68
CA MET A 177 3.19 -2.21 -52.11
C MET A 177 3.50 -1.23 -50.97
N ASP A 178 4.21 -0.19 -51.38
CA ASP A 178 4.66 0.99 -50.66
C ASP A 178 3.53 1.78 -49.96
N SER A 179 3.72 2.07 -48.68
CA SER A 179 3.21 3.28 -48.04
C SER A 179 3.91 3.46 -46.71
N LEU A 180 4.88 4.38 -46.72
CA LEU A 180 5.34 5.17 -45.59
C LEU A 180 4.18 5.54 -44.67
N ARG A 181 4.08 4.84 -43.54
CA ARG A 181 3.49 5.34 -42.31
C ARG A 181 4.45 4.93 -41.21
N GLU A 182 5.17 5.90 -40.65
CA GLU A 182 5.79 5.75 -39.34
C GLU A 182 4.67 5.40 -38.36
N ASP A 183 4.54 4.11 -38.07
CA ASP A 183 3.99 3.68 -36.80
C ASP A 183 4.91 4.23 -35.71
N PRO A 184 4.38 4.80 -34.62
CA PRO A 184 5.20 5.24 -33.52
C PRO A 184 5.88 4.00 -32.92
N GLU A 185 7.20 3.98 -33.04
CA GLU A 185 8.11 3.11 -32.32
C GLU A 185 7.63 2.98 -30.87
N VAL A 186 7.18 1.78 -30.49
CA VAL A 186 6.86 1.46 -29.10
C VAL A 186 8.19 1.57 -28.35
N GLU A 187 8.41 2.69 -27.66
CA GLU A 187 9.62 2.90 -26.87
C GLU A 187 9.54 2.06 -25.59
N GLU A 188 9.91 0.77 -25.68
CA GLU A 188 9.73 -0.23 -24.63
C GLU A 188 10.67 -0.09 -23.42
N ASP A 189 11.66 0.82 -23.43
CA ASP A 189 12.65 0.92 -22.35
C ASP A 189 12.76 2.29 -21.64
N LYS A 190 11.84 3.23 -21.90
CA LYS A 190 11.96 4.57 -21.29
C LYS A 190 11.31 4.68 -19.91
N VAL A 191 12.12 5.08 -18.94
CA VAL A 191 11.65 5.60 -17.64
C VAL A 191 11.01 6.97 -17.89
N VAL A 192 9.71 7.09 -17.60
CA VAL A 192 8.92 8.33 -17.70
C VAL A 192 8.53 8.79 -16.30
N VAL A 193 8.68 10.09 -16.02
CA VAL A 193 8.18 10.69 -14.79
C VAL A 193 6.68 10.96 -14.94
N ARG A 194 5.86 10.28 -14.13
CA ARG A 194 4.39 10.43 -14.19
C ARG A 194 3.84 11.47 -13.22
N LEU A 195 4.43 11.56 -12.03
CA LEU A 195 4.06 12.57 -11.03
C LEU A 195 5.29 13.34 -10.59
N LYS A 196 5.10 14.61 -10.26
CA LYS A 196 6.14 15.46 -9.72
C LYS A 196 5.54 16.46 -8.73
N ALA A 197 6.31 16.83 -7.73
CA ALA A 197 5.98 17.90 -6.81
C ALA A 197 7.25 18.62 -6.36
N THR A 198 7.10 19.87 -5.93
CA THR A 198 8.16 20.63 -5.27
C THR A 198 7.63 21.07 -3.92
N VAL A 199 8.30 20.67 -2.84
CA VAL A 199 7.93 21.04 -1.48
C VAL A 199 9.18 21.60 -0.79
N GLY A 200 9.16 22.90 -0.49
CA GLY A 200 10.36 23.62 -0.08
C GLY A 200 11.38 23.65 -1.22
N GLU A 201 12.62 23.24 -0.93
CA GLU A 201 13.71 23.17 -1.90
C GLU A 201 13.85 21.78 -2.56
N LEU A 202 13.02 20.82 -2.16
CA LEU A 202 13.12 19.43 -2.62
C LEU A 202 12.20 19.17 -3.81
N GLU A 203 12.75 18.53 -4.83
CA GLU A 203 12.01 18.06 -5.98
C GLU A 203 11.71 16.56 -5.86
N TYR A 204 10.43 16.21 -5.92
CA TYR A 204 9.91 14.85 -5.83
C TYR A 204 9.43 14.38 -7.20
N ARG A 205 9.75 13.14 -7.58
CA ARG A 205 9.32 12.52 -8.84
C ARG A 205 8.92 11.06 -8.64
N VAL A 206 7.80 10.66 -9.23
CA VAL A 206 7.35 9.26 -9.30
C VAL A 206 7.64 8.74 -10.71
N PRO A 207 8.71 7.93 -10.87
CA PRO A 207 9.03 7.32 -12.15
C PRO A 207 8.12 6.12 -12.46
N TYR A 208 7.98 5.85 -13.74
CA TYR A 208 7.32 4.68 -14.28
C TYR A 208 8.12 4.15 -15.47
N SER A 209 8.17 2.84 -15.67
CA SER A 209 8.91 2.21 -16.77
C SER A 209 8.17 0.96 -17.21
N ASN A 210 8.02 0.79 -18.52
CA ASN A 210 7.39 -0.40 -19.11
C ASN A 210 8.35 -1.58 -19.29
N ALA A 211 9.55 -1.55 -18.69
CA ALA A 211 10.56 -2.58 -18.84
C ALA A 211 9.95 -3.99 -18.70
N ASP A 212 10.18 -4.83 -19.71
CA ASP A 212 9.58 -6.16 -19.82
C ASP A 212 9.79 -6.95 -18.53
N ASN A 213 8.67 -7.38 -17.92
CA ASN A 213 8.55 -8.06 -16.61
C ASN A 213 8.45 -7.16 -15.36
N GLY A 214 8.29 -5.85 -15.49
CA GLY A 214 7.99 -4.97 -14.36
C GLY A 214 6.64 -5.31 -13.71
N GLN A 215 6.62 -5.69 -12.42
CA GLN A 215 5.36 -5.77 -11.69
C GLN A 215 4.80 -4.37 -11.51
N PHE A 216 3.47 -4.23 -11.66
CA PHE A 216 2.77 -2.98 -11.39
C PHE A 216 1.44 -3.29 -10.69
N TYR A 217 0.79 -2.24 -10.18
CA TYR A 217 -0.61 -2.29 -9.75
C TYR A 217 -1.33 -1.03 -10.22
N MET A 218 -2.63 -1.10 -10.40
CA MET A 218 -3.44 0.06 -10.77
C MET A 218 -3.85 0.83 -9.52
N GLU A 219 -3.72 2.15 -9.56
CA GLU A 219 -4.35 3.08 -8.62
C GLU A 219 -4.71 4.36 -9.38
N HIS A 220 -5.90 4.91 -9.13
CA HIS A 220 -6.46 6.06 -9.88
C HIS A 220 -6.48 5.86 -11.41
N GLY A 221 -6.68 4.62 -11.85
CA GLY A 221 -6.76 4.28 -13.29
C GLY A 221 -5.41 4.26 -14.02
N LEU A 222 -4.29 4.36 -13.32
CA LEU A 222 -2.94 4.29 -13.89
C LEU A 222 -2.12 3.14 -13.30
N PRO A 223 -1.26 2.47 -14.09
CA PRO A 223 -0.36 1.44 -13.56
C PRO A 223 0.83 2.10 -12.85
N TRP A 224 1.20 1.62 -11.67
CA TRP A 224 2.34 2.11 -10.90
C TRP A 224 3.34 0.98 -10.69
N ASN A 225 4.61 1.25 -10.99
CA ASN A 225 5.70 0.29 -10.85
C ASN A 225 5.78 -0.22 -9.40
N ARG A 226 5.87 -1.53 -9.23
CA ARG A 226 6.23 -2.19 -7.99
C ARG A 226 7.66 -2.74 -8.12
N LEU A 227 8.61 -2.06 -7.49
CA LEU A 227 10.03 -2.40 -7.61
C LEU A 227 10.60 -2.93 -6.29
N SER A 228 11.64 -3.75 -6.39
CA SER A 228 12.51 -4.05 -5.26
C SER A 228 13.27 -2.80 -4.82
N TYR A 229 13.87 -2.81 -3.64
CA TYR A 229 14.68 -1.68 -3.18
C TYR A 229 15.87 -1.38 -4.12
N GLU A 230 16.52 -2.43 -4.62
CA GLU A 230 17.66 -2.31 -5.55
C GLU A 230 17.21 -1.63 -6.85
N SER A 231 16.16 -2.15 -7.49
CA SER A 231 15.64 -1.58 -8.74
C SER A 231 15.08 -0.16 -8.56
N ALA A 232 14.47 0.14 -7.40
CA ALA A 232 14.01 1.49 -7.07
C ALA A 232 15.18 2.48 -6.91
N THR A 233 16.26 2.02 -6.28
CA THR A 233 17.50 2.80 -6.12
C THR A 233 18.14 3.08 -7.47
N ASP A 234 18.24 2.06 -8.33
CA ASP A 234 18.82 2.20 -9.68
C ASP A 234 18.05 3.18 -10.54
N ILE A 235 16.71 3.12 -10.54
CA ILE A 235 15.88 4.06 -11.29
C ILE A 235 16.05 5.49 -10.79
N CYS A 236 16.08 5.73 -9.47
CA CYS A 236 16.29 7.07 -8.95
C CYS A 236 17.70 7.58 -9.30
N HIS A 237 18.74 6.75 -9.17
CA HIS A 237 20.11 7.12 -9.50
C HIS A 237 20.28 7.41 -11.00
N ALA A 238 19.63 6.65 -11.89
CA ALA A 238 19.65 6.91 -13.32
C ALA A 238 19.10 8.29 -13.70
N MET A 239 18.21 8.86 -12.86
CA MET A 239 17.69 10.22 -13.01
C MET A 239 18.50 11.28 -12.23
N GLY A 240 19.62 10.91 -11.60
CA GLY A 240 20.40 11.80 -10.74
C GLY A 240 19.68 12.18 -9.44
N MET A 241 18.80 11.32 -8.96
CA MET A 241 18.00 11.48 -7.73
C MET A 241 18.28 10.31 -6.78
N ARG A 242 17.71 10.35 -5.58
CA ARG A 242 17.82 9.27 -4.59
C ARG A 242 16.45 8.92 -3.99
N LEU A 243 16.38 7.82 -3.25
CA LEU A 243 15.21 7.54 -2.42
C LEU A 243 15.14 8.54 -1.25
N PRO A 244 13.94 8.93 -0.80
CA PRO A 244 13.75 9.90 0.27
C PRO A 244 14.18 9.36 1.63
N VAL A 245 14.63 10.26 2.49
CA VAL A 245 14.81 10.00 3.93
C VAL A 245 13.54 10.38 4.71
N GLU A 246 13.48 10.02 6.00
CA GLU A 246 12.26 10.09 6.81
C GLU A 246 11.66 11.50 6.94
N ASN A 247 12.51 12.53 7.14
CA ASN A 247 12.08 13.91 7.28
C ASN A 247 11.53 14.49 5.97
N GLU A 248 12.08 14.08 4.82
CA GLU A 248 11.59 14.49 3.50
C GLU A 248 10.25 13.86 3.17
N TRP A 249 10.08 12.58 3.52
CA TRP A 249 8.79 11.90 3.41
C TRP A 249 7.72 12.57 4.28
N ALA A 250 8.05 12.88 5.54
CA ALA A 250 7.13 13.60 6.44
C ALA A 250 6.72 14.96 5.87
N GLN A 251 7.68 15.73 5.34
CA GLN A 251 7.41 17.02 4.70
C GLN A 251 6.47 16.89 3.48
N LEU A 252 6.67 15.85 2.65
CA LEU A 252 5.79 15.58 1.51
C LEU A 252 4.36 15.27 1.96
N LEU A 253 4.18 14.45 3.00
CA LEU A 253 2.85 14.13 3.54
C LEU A 253 2.15 15.38 4.11
N GLU A 254 2.87 16.20 4.87
CA GLU A 254 2.34 17.44 5.47
C GLU A 254 1.88 18.45 4.40
N SER A 255 2.54 18.45 3.23
CA SER A 255 2.14 19.32 2.12
C SER A 255 0.77 19.00 1.52
N ASN A 256 0.20 17.82 1.81
CA ASN A 256 -1.05 17.28 1.23
C ASN A 256 -1.06 17.14 -0.30
N VAL A 257 0.06 17.33 -1.00
CA VAL A 257 0.13 17.23 -2.47
C VAL A 257 -0.26 15.83 -2.96
N MET A 258 0.15 14.77 -2.25
CA MET A 258 -0.15 13.40 -2.63
C MET A 258 -1.66 13.14 -2.69
N LYS A 259 -2.40 13.65 -1.71
CA LYS A 259 -3.86 13.52 -1.65
C LYS A 259 -4.55 14.44 -2.64
N GLY A 260 -4.06 15.68 -2.80
CA GLY A 260 -4.62 16.66 -3.72
C GLY A 260 -4.53 16.24 -5.18
N ASP A 261 -3.42 15.60 -5.54
CA ASP A 261 -3.08 15.26 -6.93
C ASP A 261 -3.27 13.76 -7.25
N ASN A 262 -3.98 13.01 -6.39
CA ASN A 262 -4.25 11.58 -6.56
C ASN A 262 -2.98 10.75 -6.83
N TRP A 263 -1.96 10.94 -6.00
CA TRP A 263 -0.78 10.07 -6.01
C TRP A 263 -1.16 8.68 -5.51
N PRO A 264 -0.48 7.61 -5.95
CA PRO A 264 -0.76 6.29 -5.40
C PRO A 264 -0.40 6.26 -3.91
N MET A 265 -1.36 5.96 -3.06
CA MET A 265 -1.23 5.98 -1.60
C MET A 265 -1.54 4.63 -0.95
N HIS A 266 -2.05 3.64 -1.70
CA HIS A 266 -2.42 2.34 -1.14
C HIS A 266 -1.20 1.50 -0.73
N LEU A 267 -0.13 1.54 -1.53
CA LEU A 267 1.13 0.88 -1.20
C LEU A 267 2.16 1.89 -0.66
N PRO A 268 3.04 1.46 0.26
CA PRO A 268 4.10 2.32 0.74
C PRO A 268 5.12 2.56 -0.36
N TYR A 269 5.94 3.60 -0.16
CA TYR A 269 7.05 3.93 -1.02
C TYR A 269 8.35 3.40 -0.44
N TRP A 270 9.33 3.12 -1.30
CA TRP A 270 10.70 2.94 -0.86
C TRP A 270 11.29 4.24 -0.35
N GLY A 271 11.85 4.19 0.86
CA GLY A 271 12.76 5.18 1.41
C GLY A 271 14.15 4.61 1.61
N PHE A 272 15.10 5.50 1.89
CA PHE A 272 16.50 5.17 2.15
C PHE A 272 16.65 4.05 3.21
N GLU A 273 17.68 3.21 3.07
CA GLU A 273 17.97 2.07 3.95
C GLU A 273 16.88 0.98 4.00
N ARG A 274 16.20 0.70 2.88
CA ARG A 274 15.12 -0.31 2.78
C ARG A 274 13.96 -0.04 3.75
N LYS A 275 13.59 1.24 3.91
CA LYS A 275 12.43 1.64 4.69
C LYS A 275 11.19 1.67 3.81
N GLY A 276 10.08 1.11 4.30
CA GLY A 276 8.75 1.33 3.75
C GLY A 276 8.15 2.57 4.35
N MET A 277 7.86 3.56 3.49
CA MET A 277 7.30 4.86 3.83
C MET A 277 5.80 4.85 3.55
N PHE A 278 4.98 4.76 4.60
CA PHE A 278 3.53 4.67 4.47
C PHE A 278 2.92 6.07 4.45
N THR A 279 1.84 6.24 3.68
CA THR A 279 1.07 7.49 3.60
C THR A 279 0.33 7.82 4.90
N SER A 280 0.20 6.85 5.80
CA SER A 280 -0.20 7.05 7.19
C SER A 280 0.84 7.78 8.06
N GLY A 281 2.05 8.03 7.53
CA GLY A 281 3.20 8.57 8.26
C GLY A 281 4.04 7.50 8.97
N LYS A 282 3.59 6.24 8.97
CA LYS A 282 4.35 5.14 9.54
C LYS A 282 5.57 4.81 8.68
N ILE A 283 6.67 4.43 9.34
CA ILE A 283 7.89 3.95 8.70
C ILE A 283 8.20 2.55 9.23
N SER A 284 8.65 1.63 8.38
CA SER A 284 9.02 0.26 8.78
C SER A 284 10.23 -0.26 8.03
N GLN A 285 11.11 -0.99 8.71
CA GLN A 285 12.25 -1.65 8.08
C GLN A 285 11.80 -2.89 7.30
N LEU A 286 12.22 -3.01 6.03
CA LEU A 286 11.85 -4.11 5.16
C LEU A 286 13.07 -4.88 4.64
N LYS A 287 12.81 -6.07 4.08
CA LYS A 287 13.84 -6.99 3.56
C LYS A 287 14.48 -6.53 2.24
N GLY A 288 13.92 -5.52 1.59
CA GLY A 288 14.38 -5.01 0.28
C GLY A 288 13.84 -5.77 -0.94
N THR A 289 13.39 -7.02 -0.75
CA THR A 289 12.76 -7.83 -1.80
C THR A 289 11.26 -7.59 -1.97
N SER A 290 10.65 -6.81 -1.06
CA SER A 290 9.26 -6.37 -1.21
C SER A 290 9.12 -5.52 -2.47
N LEU A 291 7.91 -5.44 -3.04
CA LEU A 291 7.68 -4.67 -4.26
C LEU A 291 6.81 -3.45 -3.93
N LEU A 292 7.40 -2.27 -3.95
CA LEU A 292 6.76 -1.04 -3.46
C LEU A 292 6.73 0.05 -4.54
N ASN A 293 6.00 1.12 -4.25
CA ASN A 293 6.07 2.35 -5.03
C ASN A 293 7.47 2.95 -4.98
N VAL A 294 7.79 3.73 -6.01
CA VAL A 294 9.06 4.45 -6.11
C VAL A 294 8.80 5.94 -6.08
N LEU A 295 9.55 6.63 -5.23
CA LEU A 295 9.61 8.07 -5.16
C LEU A 295 11.07 8.45 -5.15
N CYS A 296 11.45 9.35 -6.04
CA CYS A 296 12.79 9.89 -6.12
C CYS A 296 12.77 11.34 -5.66
N VAL A 297 13.81 11.74 -4.92
CA VAL A 297 13.99 13.10 -4.41
C VAL A 297 15.38 13.64 -4.76
N LYS A 298 15.46 14.94 -5.00
CA LYS A 298 16.68 15.71 -5.20
C LYS A 298 16.62 17.01 -4.41
#